data_AF-A0A1I1Y4V7-F1
#
_entry.id   AF-A0A1I1Y4V7-F1
#
_cell.length_a   1.000
_cell.length_b   1.000
_cell.length_c   1.000
_cell.angle_alpha   90.00
_cell.angle_beta   90.00
_cell.angle_gamma   90.00
#
_symmetry.space_group_name_H-M   'P 1'
#
loop_
_entity.id
_entity.type
_entity.pdbx_description
1 polymer ?
#
loop_
_entity_poly.entity_id
_entity_poly.type
_entity_poly.pdbx_seq_one_letter_code
_entity_poly.pdbx_strand_id
1 'polypeptide(L)'
;MPLTLVPPRCLAALALALACAPEGGARFDYPPTTAGASEATGSTTAYTTGGDDSRTSGGPGLPPPPTTADPSGATDSDTGGSIPAALIPAKATWRWQPLQAAVDGDWKVAGFDDSTWSEGQAAFGDGPGDATPIDVATAPLGLRLRHTFTVPAAADDVLLRAYLRRGDGVAVWLNGAPLLRSNLPPDPLAADTRAQSDLKGNEPLRYIRVAAPHASLLAGDNVVAVEVRRYQAGAAGLGFDLQLDVWDMSYEPADTLTAQVRTRSYGGEYADEHVGAAWIEGSGGLVRTLAVWAEVREQHLIRWRSLSDGDNADAMTSATRGSHRTTDLSWDLKDRLGQPAAPGAYKLVVEFTEDNSNEGAPPGPVLEIPFTLGGGPHLTEVPAHPQFADGLLVAP
;
A
#
# COMPACT_ATOMS: atom_id res chain seq x y z
N MET A 1 -47.77 -35.09 -18.88
CA MET A 1 -46.35 -34.69 -18.86
C MET A 1 -46.14 -33.85 -17.61
N PRO A 2 -45.16 -34.15 -16.74
CA PRO A 2 -44.83 -33.30 -15.59
C PRO A 2 -44.06 -32.05 -16.04
N LEU A 3 -44.21 -30.93 -15.33
CA LEU A 3 -43.30 -29.79 -15.45
C LEU A 3 -42.03 -30.08 -14.64
N THR A 4 -40.87 -29.90 -15.26
CA THR A 4 -39.58 -29.87 -14.56
C THR A 4 -39.40 -28.52 -13.89
N LEU A 5 -39.35 -28.48 -12.55
CA LEU A 5 -38.80 -27.32 -11.84
C LEU A 5 -37.29 -27.27 -12.06
N VAL A 6 -36.79 -26.10 -12.43
CA VAL A 6 -35.36 -25.76 -12.29
C VAL A 6 -35.19 -25.11 -10.91
N PRO A 7 -34.31 -25.62 -10.03
CA PRO A 7 -34.06 -24.98 -8.75
C PRO A 7 -33.28 -23.67 -8.94
N PRO A 8 -33.50 -22.64 -8.10
CA PRO A 8 -32.69 -21.43 -8.12
C PRO A 8 -31.23 -21.76 -7.75
N ARG A 9 -30.27 -21.03 -8.35
CA ARG A 9 -28.87 -21.08 -7.93
C ARG A 9 -28.77 -20.53 -6.50
N CYS A 10 -28.08 -21.25 -5.61
CA CYS A 10 -27.75 -20.74 -4.29
C CYS A 10 -26.74 -19.60 -4.40
N LEU A 11 -27.16 -18.36 -4.13
CA LEU A 11 -26.22 -17.34 -3.64
C LEU A 11 -25.79 -17.77 -2.24
N ALA A 12 -24.49 -17.97 -2.04
CA ALA A 12 -23.92 -18.21 -0.72
C ALA A 12 -23.78 -16.87 0.01
N ALA A 13 -24.84 -16.43 0.69
CA ALA A 13 -24.82 -15.23 1.50
C ALA A 13 -23.93 -15.44 2.75
N LEU A 14 -22.72 -14.89 2.73
CA LEU A 14 -21.80 -14.91 3.87
C LEU A 14 -22.16 -13.76 4.83
N ALA A 15 -22.79 -14.09 5.95
CA ALA A 15 -23.32 -13.09 6.88
C ALA A 15 -22.29 -12.66 7.95
N LEU A 16 -22.33 -11.36 8.27
CA LEU A 16 -21.49 -10.62 9.24
C LEU A 16 -21.11 -11.36 10.53
N ALA A 17 -19.87 -11.11 10.96
CA ALA A 17 -19.49 -11.03 12.37
C ALA A 17 -18.56 -9.82 12.58
N LEU A 18 -19.12 -8.65 12.92
CA LEU A 18 -18.31 -7.46 13.25
C LEU A 18 -17.72 -7.59 14.67
N ALA A 19 -16.39 -7.62 14.76
CA ALA A 19 -15.66 -7.29 15.98
C ALA A 19 -15.13 -5.86 15.88
N CYS A 20 -15.32 -5.04 16.91
CA CYS A 20 -14.90 -3.64 16.90
C CYS A 20 -13.41 -3.53 17.25
N ALA A 21 -12.55 -3.51 16.23
CA ALA A 21 -11.18 -2.99 16.36
C ALA A 21 -11.21 -1.45 16.25
N PRO A 22 -10.40 -0.71 17.03
CA PRO A 22 -10.39 0.75 16.95
C PRO A 22 -9.62 1.26 15.74
N GLU A 23 -8.62 0.52 15.24
CA GLU A 23 -7.71 1.01 14.20
C GLU A 23 -8.37 1.24 12.85
N GLY A 24 -7.98 2.34 12.22
CA GLY A 24 -8.68 2.83 11.07
C GLY A 24 -8.20 2.26 9.73
N GLY A 25 -8.75 1.13 9.29
CA GLY A 25 -8.59 0.64 7.91
C GLY A 25 -8.70 -0.89 7.82
N ALA A 26 -8.48 -1.44 6.62
CA ALA A 26 -8.45 -2.89 6.41
C ALA A 26 -7.22 -3.54 7.05
N ARG A 27 -7.31 -3.82 8.35
CA ARG A 27 -6.54 -4.85 9.07
C ARG A 27 -7.54 -5.90 9.56
N PHE A 28 -7.31 -7.17 9.22
CA PHE A 28 -8.18 -8.28 9.58
C PHE A 28 -7.42 -9.29 10.47
N ASP A 29 -8.17 -9.83 11.43
CA ASP A 29 -7.85 -10.87 12.41
C ASP A 29 -9.25 -11.28 12.96
N TYR A 30 -9.65 -12.53 13.20
CA TYR A 30 -8.98 -13.83 13.33
C TYR A 30 -10.04 -14.97 13.05
N PRO A 31 -9.79 -16.28 13.23
CA PRO A 31 -9.39 -17.30 12.23
C PRO A 31 -10.49 -18.41 12.01
N PRO A 32 -10.24 -19.58 11.36
CA PRO A 32 -9.26 -19.99 10.34
C PRO A 32 -9.91 -20.61 9.05
N THR A 33 -9.07 -21.20 8.18
CA THR A 33 -9.31 -22.28 7.17
C THR A 33 -9.81 -21.99 5.72
N THR A 34 -8.83 -22.02 4.79
CA THR A 34 -8.76 -22.77 3.49
C THR A 34 -9.32 -22.23 2.14
N ALA A 35 -8.39 -21.74 1.27
CA ALA A 35 -8.18 -21.91 -0.21
C ALA A 35 -9.26 -21.49 -1.27
N GLY A 36 -8.94 -20.96 -2.48
CA GLY A 36 -7.68 -20.42 -3.09
C GLY A 36 -7.64 -20.35 -4.67
N ALA A 37 -6.89 -19.39 -5.26
CA ALA A 37 -6.19 -19.31 -6.60
C ALA A 37 -6.82 -18.75 -7.94
N SER A 38 -6.18 -18.17 -9.02
CA SER A 38 -4.91 -17.36 -9.35
C SER A 38 -3.86 -17.77 -10.47
N GLU A 39 -3.49 -17.03 -11.57
CA GLU A 39 -2.43 -17.28 -12.66
C GLU A 39 -2.82 -17.11 -14.20
N ALA A 40 -1.93 -17.11 -15.26
CA ALA A 40 -0.54 -16.54 -15.47
C ALA A 40 0.25 -16.68 -16.83
N THR A 41 1.40 -15.92 -16.91
CA THR A 41 2.72 -16.03 -17.65
C THR A 41 3.00 -15.23 -18.96
N GLY A 42 4.20 -14.66 -19.29
CA GLY A 42 5.45 -14.31 -18.52
C GLY A 42 6.84 -14.52 -19.26
N SER A 43 7.77 -13.53 -19.39
CA SER A 43 9.17 -13.73 -19.95
C SER A 43 10.34 -12.74 -19.57
N THR A 44 11.40 -12.57 -20.41
CA THR A 44 12.85 -12.24 -20.07
C THR A 44 13.62 -11.61 -21.30
N THR A 45 14.91 -11.14 -21.42
CA THR A 45 16.27 -11.39 -20.81
C THR A 45 17.42 -10.41 -21.30
N ALA A 46 18.66 -10.45 -20.70
CA ALA A 46 20.05 -10.21 -21.27
C ALA A 46 20.88 -8.86 -21.13
N TYR A 47 22.24 -8.94 -21.22
CA TYR A 47 23.28 -8.00 -20.67
C TYR A 47 24.58 -7.79 -21.53
N THR A 48 25.35 -6.71 -21.29
CA THR A 48 26.85 -6.59 -21.45
C THR A 48 27.46 -5.52 -20.50
N THR A 49 28.80 -5.41 -20.38
CA THR A 49 29.52 -4.72 -19.25
C THR A 49 30.66 -3.77 -19.64
N GLY A 50 30.88 -2.69 -18.85
CA GLY A 50 32.23 -2.17 -18.52
C GLY A 50 32.45 -0.64 -18.62
N GLY A 51 33.20 -0.06 -17.65
CA GLY A 51 33.82 1.27 -17.74
C GLY A 51 33.39 2.29 -16.66
N ASP A 52 34.38 2.92 -16.02
CA ASP A 52 34.22 4.01 -15.03
C ASP A 52 34.34 5.39 -15.71
N ASP A 53 33.37 6.29 -15.48
CA ASP A 53 33.60 7.75 -15.42
C ASP A 53 32.44 8.46 -14.69
N SER A 54 32.71 9.68 -14.23
CA SER A 54 31.87 10.51 -13.38
C SER A 54 31.09 11.58 -14.17
N ARG A 55 29.74 11.45 -14.24
CA ARG A 55 28.74 12.54 -14.22
C ARG A 55 27.31 12.04 -14.47
N THR A 56 26.41 12.40 -13.56
CA THR A 56 24.97 12.65 -13.77
C THR A 56 24.24 11.91 -14.91
N SER A 57 23.63 10.77 -14.60
CA SER A 57 22.38 10.33 -15.23
C SER A 57 21.51 9.59 -14.21
N GLY A 58 20.22 9.43 -14.48
CA GLY A 58 19.22 9.14 -13.46
C GLY A 58 19.37 7.77 -12.79
N GLY A 59 19.43 7.76 -11.45
CA GLY A 59 18.72 6.73 -10.71
C GLY A 59 17.22 6.80 -11.05
N PRO A 60 16.43 5.72 -10.83
CA PRO A 60 15.03 5.71 -11.20
C PRO A 60 14.32 6.91 -10.57
N GLY A 61 13.73 7.75 -11.41
CA GLY A 61 12.99 8.92 -10.96
C GLY A 61 11.87 8.50 -10.01
N LEU A 62 11.44 9.41 -9.13
CA LEU A 62 10.18 9.23 -8.43
C LEU A 62 9.11 8.80 -9.44
N PRO A 63 8.32 7.74 -9.18
CA PRO A 63 7.22 7.41 -10.05
C PRO A 63 6.35 8.68 -10.18
N PRO A 64 5.94 9.07 -11.38
CA PRO A 64 5.06 10.22 -11.54
C PRO A 64 3.80 10.00 -10.68
N PRO A 65 3.08 11.08 -10.30
CA PRO A 65 1.75 10.91 -9.73
C PRO A 65 0.94 9.97 -10.63
N PRO A 66 0.10 9.08 -10.05
CA PRO A 66 -0.74 8.18 -10.83
C PRO A 66 -1.44 8.98 -11.92
N THR A 67 -1.42 8.44 -13.13
CA THR A 67 -1.62 9.24 -14.33
C THR A 67 -2.97 9.93 -14.32
N THR A 68 -2.96 11.24 -14.58
CA THR A 68 -4.14 11.99 -15.05
C THR A 68 -4.47 11.59 -16.50
N ALA A 69 -4.56 10.28 -16.75
CA ALA A 69 -4.75 9.69 -18.06
C ALA A 69 -6.18 9.97 -18.51
N ASP A 70 -6.28 10.76 -19.57
CA ASP A 70 -7.45 10.85 -20.42
C ASP A 70 -7.89 9.41 -20.83
N PRO A 71 -9.11 8.96 -20.52
CA PRO A 71 -9.58 7.61 -20.83
C PRO A 71 -9.98 7.46 -22.32
N SER A 72 -9.24 8.09 -23.24
CA SER A 72 -9.44 8.04 -24.69
C SER A 72 -9.03 6.70 -25.34
N GLY A 73 -9.26 5.60 -24.64
CA GLY A 73 -9.29 4.23 -25.16
C GLY A 73 -10.70 3.62 -25.23
N ALA A 74 -11.69 4.20 -24.55
CA ALA A 74 -13.05 3.66 -24.45
C ALA A 74 -14.09 4.58 -25.13
N THR A 75 -14.07 4.64 -26.46
CA THR A 75 -15.24 5.14 -27.22
C THR A 75 -16.24 4.02 -27.43
N ASP A 76 -16.98 3.65 -26.38
CA ASP A 76 -18.29 3.02 -26.54
C ASP A 76 -19.36 3.93 -25.93
N SER A 77 -20.39 4.25 -26.70
CA SER A 77 -21.37 5.27 -26.38
C SER A 77 -22.67 4.65 -25.88
N ASP A 78 -22.59 3.85 -24.82
CA ASP A 78 -23.79 3.34 -24.15
C ASP A 78 -24.29 4.30 -23.06
N THR A 79 -25.61 4.44 -22.97
CA THR A 79 -26.29 5.41 -22.09
C THR A 79 -26.65 4.74 -20.76
N GLY A 80 -25.63 4.28 -20.03
CA GLY A 80 -25.80 3.38 -18.88
C GLY A 80 -24.79 3.55 -17.74
N GLY A 81 -24.95 4.58 -16.92
CA GLY A 81 -24.62 4.57 -15.47
C GLY A 81 -23.21 4.16 -15.02
N SER A 82 -22.19 4.18 -15.88
CA SER A 82 -20.84 3.71 -15.56
C SER A 82 -20.15 4.57 -14.49
N ILE A 83 -19.36 3.92 -13.65
CA ILE A 83 -18.51 4.58 -12.65
C ILE A 83 -17.35 5.26 -13.38
N PRO A 84 -17.01 6.53 -13.11
CA PRO A 84 -15.77 7.12 -13.63
C PRO A 84 -14.57 6.38 -13.03
N ALA A 85 -13.58 6.05 -13.87
CA ALA A 85 -12.41 5.27 -13.44
C ALA A 85 -11.68 5.91 -12.23
N ALA A 86 -11.55 7.25 -12.23
CA ALA A 86 -11.14 8.01 -11.06
C ALA A 86 -12.37 8.59 -10.34
N LEU A 87 -12.51 8.27 -9.06
CA LEU A 87 -13.51 8.82 -8.14
C LEU A 87 -13.03 10.12 -7.50
N ILE A 88 -11.73 10.20 -7.20
CA ILE A 88 -11.02 11.40 -6.77
C ILE A 88 -9.70 11.44 -7.57
N PRO A 89 -9.47 12.42 -8.46
CA PRO A 89 -8.21 12.51 -9.19
C PRO A 89 -7.06 12.99 -8.30
N ALA A 90 -5.82 12.62 -8.60
CA ALA A 90 -4.64 13.26 -7.99
C ALA A 90 -4.69 14.78 -8.22
N LYS A 91 -4.23 15.57 -7.25
CA LYS A 91 -4.35 17.05 -7.25
C LYS A 91 -5.79 17.58 -7.25
N ALA A 92 -6.73 16.81 -6.70
CA ALA A 92 -8.08 17.29 -6.39
C ALA A 92 -8.08 18.48 -5.42
N THR A 93 -9.20 19.19 -5.37
CA THR A 93 -9.45 20.26 -4.38
C THR A 93 -10.04 19.65 -3.11
N TRP A 94 -9.52 20.05 -1.93
CA TRP A 94 -9.96 19.57 -0.62
C TRP A 94 -10.37 20.74 0.28
N ARG A 95 -11.38 20.50 1.12
CA ARG A 95 -11.67 21.33 2.29
C ARG A 95 -10.72 20.95 3.42
N TRP A 96 -10.16 21.92 4.14
CA TRP A 96 -9.09 21.66 5.11
C TRP A 96 -9.13 22.59 6.33
N GLN A 97 -8.60 22.08 7.44
CA GLN A 97 -8.51 22.79 8.72
C GLN A 97 -7.27 22.31 9.51
N PRO A 98 -6.51 23.18 10.20
CA PRO A 98 -5.43 22.74 11.09
C PRO A 98 -5.92 21.87 12.25
N LEU A 99 -5.13 20.87 12.67
CA LEU A 99 -5.54 19.91 13.70
C LEU A 99 -5.86 20.52 15.07
N GLN A 100 -5.22 21.64 15.42
CA GLN A 100 -5.47 22.36 16.67
C GLN A 100 -6.71 23.26 16.63
N ALA A 101 -7.38 23.40 15.49
CA ALA A 101 -8.67 24.07 15.42
C ALA A 101 -9.80 23.17 15.96
N ALA A 102 -10.81 23.79 16.56
CA ALA A 102 -11.97 23.10 17.09
C ALA A 102 -12.88 22.55 15.97
N VAL A 103 -13.54 21.43 16.28
CA VAL A 103 -14.47 20.72 15.40
C VAL A 103 -15.61 20.19 16.27
N ASP A 104 -16.83 20.64 15.99
CA ASP A 104 -18.02 20.24 16.75
C ASP A 104 -18.77 19.12 16.01
N GLY A 105 -18.60 17.88 16.50
CA GLY A 105 -19.23 16.68 15.93
C GLY A 105 -18.27 15.76 15.17
N ASP A 106 -18.79 14.71 14.53
CA ASP A 106 -17.97 13.76 13.78
C ASP A 106 -17.73 14.23 12.34
N TRP A 107 -16.61 14.92 12.14
CA TRP A 107 -16.19 15.41 10.83
C TRP A 107 -15.83 14.32 9.81
N LYS A 108 -15.80 13.03 10.18
CA LYS A 108 -15.45 11.95 9.24
C LYS A 108 -16.65 11.44 8.43
N VAL A 109 -17.89 11.72 8.85
CA VAL A 109 -19.10 11.29 8.14
C VAL A 109 -19.56 12.31 7.08
N ALA A 110 -20.30 11.83 6.07
CA ALA A 110 -20.75 12.66 4.94
C ALA A 110 -21.64 13.85 5.38
N GLY A 111 -22.50 13.66 6.38
CA GLY A 111 -23.46 14.67 6.85
C GLY A 111 -22.90 15.80 7.73
N PHE A 112 -21.58 15.93 7.89
CA PHE A 112 -20.94 17.05 8.59
C PHE A 112 -20.71 18.24 7.64
N ASP A 113 -20.96 19.46 8.12
CA ASP A 113 -20.81 20.71 7.38
C ASP A 113 -19.36 21.26 7.48
N ASP A 114 -18.63 21.20 6.37
CA ASP A 114 -17.28 21.74 6.20
C ASP A 114 -17.26 23.06 5.40
N SER A 115 -18.41 23.71 5.17
CA SER A 115 -18.50 24.94 4.37
C SER A 115 -17.66 26.10 4.93
N THR A 116 -17.38 26.08 6.23
CA THR A 116 -16.53 27.02 6.96
C THR A 116 -15.03 26.70 6.89
N TRP A 117 -14.65 25.51 6.42
CA TRP A 117 -13.26 25.10 6.26
C TRP A 117 -12.65 25.79 5.03
N SER A 118 -11.35 26.08 5.11
CA SER A 118 -10.57 26.60 3.99
C SER A 118 -10.58 25.62 2.83
N GLU A 119 -10.45 26.11 1.61
CA GLU A 119 -10.32 25.28 0.41
C GLU A 119 -8.87 25.35 -0.10
N GLY A 120 -8.41 24.30 -0.78
CA GLY A 120 -7.07 24.24 -1.37
C GLY A 120 -6.94 23.11 -2.38
N GLN A 121 -6.06 23.26 -3.37
CA GLN A 121 -5.73 22.19 -4.30
C GLN A 121 -4.57 21.35 -3.75
N ALA A 122 -4.66 20.03 -3.88
CA ALA A 122 -3.55 19.14 -3.61
C ALA A 122 -2.45 19.25 -4.71
N ALA A 123 -1.17 19.00 -4.41
CA ALA A 123 -0.65 18.58 -3.12
C ALA A 123 -0.66 19.71 -2.06
N PHE A 124 -0.91 19.33 -0.82
CA PHE A 124 -0.77 20.17 0.37
C PHE A 124 0.59 19.89 1.03
N GLY A 125 1.24 20.89 1.61
CA GLY A 125 2.45 20.67 2.38
C GLY A 125 3.29 21.91 2.64
N ASP A 126 4.49 21.69 3.20
CA ASP A 126 5.55 22.71 3.29
C ASP A 126 6.71 22.45 2.31
N GLY A 127 6.50 21.57 1.32
CA GLY A 127 7.46 21.27 0.27
C GLY A 127 7.46 22.29 -0.89
N PRO A 128 8.60 22.44 -1.60
CA PRO A 128 8.66 23.28 -2.79
C PRO A 128 7.80 22.70 -3.92
N GLY A 129 6.78 23.45 -4.34
CA GLY A 129 5.88 23.05 -5.42
C GLY A 129 4.59 22.36 -4.97
N ASP A 130 4.31 22.25 -3.67
CA ASP A 130 2.97 21.94 -3.17
C ASP A 130 2.00 23.07 -3.57
N ALA A 131 0.83 22.71 -4.09
CA ALA A 131 -0.14 23.64 -4.68
C ALA A 131 -0.91 24.45 -3.62
N THR A 132 -1.14 23.85 -2.45
CA THR A 132 -1.55 24.58 -1.24
C THR A 132 -0.40 24.55 -0.23
N PRO A 133 0.42 25.62 -0.16
CA PRO A 133 1.49 25.73 0.83
C PRO A 133 0.89 25.98 2.22
N ILE A 134 1.39 25.24 3.21
CA ILE A 134 0.89 25.21 4.59
C ILE A 134 2.01 25.58 5.54
N ASP A 135 1.95 26.79 6.11
CA ASP A 135 2.93 27.24 7.09
C ASP A 135 2.94 26.32 8.33
N VAL A 136 4.14 25.96 8.78
CA VAL A 136 4.39 25.12 9.96
C VAL A 136 3.78 25.73 11.23
N ALA A 137 3.71 27.06 11.36
CA ALA A 137 3.03 27.74 12.47
C ALA A 137 1.49 27.71 12.34
N THR A 138 0.95 27.59 11.13
CA THR A 138 -0.48 27.43 10.87
C THR A 138 -0.95 25.99 11.13
N ALA A 139 -0.13 24.99 10.82
CA ALA A 139 -0.42 23.57 11.04
C ALA A 139 0.74 22.84 11.77
N PRO A 140 1.01 23.17 13.06
CA PRO A 140 2.16 22.65 13.79
C PRO A 140 2.04 21.16 14.14
N LEU A 141 0.83 20.58 14.13
CA LEU A 141 0.62 19.13 14.28
C LEU A 141 0.25 18.45 12.96
N GLY A 142 -0.34 19.20 12.01
CA GLY A 142 -0.85 18.71 10.74
C GLY A 142 -2.28 19.18 10.45
N LEU A 143 -3.00 18.47 9.60
CA LEU A 143 -4.26 18.89 8.99
C LEU A 143 -5.36 17.83 9.12
N ARG A 144 -6.61 18.31 9.19
CA ARG A 144 -7.79 17.57 8.72
C ARG A 144 -8.09 18.02 7.30
N LEU A 145 -8.42 17.09 6.41
CA LEU A 145 -8.92 17.36 5.07
C LEU A 145 -10.18 16.54 4.78
N ARG A 146 -11.05 17.06 3.91
CA ARG A 146 -12.27 16.41 3.43
C ARG A 146 -12.45 16.66 1.94
N HIS A 147 -12.95 15.65 1.22
CA HIS A 147 -13.36 15.74 -0.17
C HIS A 147 -14.62 14.92 -0.38
N THR A 148 -15.65 15.54 -0.94
CA THR A 148 -16.91 14.89 -1.31
C THR A 148 -16.92 14.52 -2.79
N PHE A 149 -17.40 13.33 -3.10
CA PHE A 149 -17.47 12.79 -4.46
C PHE A 149 -18.74 11.94 -4.62
N THR A 150 -19.15 11.67 -5.85
CA THR A 150 -20.39 10.92 -6.13
C THR A 150 -20.12 9.58 -6.80
N VAL A 151 -20.94 8.57 -6.44
CA VAL A 151 -20.83 7.20 -6.96
C VAL A 151 -22.17 6.77 -7.55
N PRO A 152 -22.22 6.27 -8.81
CA PRO A 152 -23.44 5.73 -9.41
C PRO A 152 -24.00 4.53 -8.62
N ALA A 153 -25.31 4.35 -8.66
CA ALA A 153 -26.02 3.30 -7.92
C ALA A 153 -25.83 1.86 -8.45
N ALA A 154 -24.80 1.63 -9.27
CA ALA A 154 -24.45 0.34 -9.87
C ALA A 154 -22.99 -0.08 -9.54
N ALA A 155 -22.43 0.46 -8.45
CA ALA A 155 -21.06 0.23 -8.00
C ALA A 155 -20.89 -1.04 -7.15
N ASP A 156 -21.58 -2.11 -7.52
CA ASP A 156 -21.50 -3.42 -6.87
C ASP A 156 -20.21 -4.16 -7.26
N ASP A 157 -19.72 -5.06 -6.39
CA ASP A 157 -18.60 -6.01 -6.61
C ASP A 157 -17.22 -5.44 -7.04
N VAL A 158 -17.04 -4.12 -7.13
CA VAL A 158 -15.72 -3.50 -7.42
C VAL A 158 -14.74 -3.59 -6.24
N LEU A 159 -13.45 -3.33 -6.50
CA LEU A 159 -12.50 -2.92 -5.48
C LEU A 159 -12.17 -1.43 -5.63
N LEU A 160 -11.57 -0.85 -4.59
CA LEU A 160 -11.03 0.51 -4.61
C LEU A 160 -9.53 0.48 -4.47
N ARG A 161 -8.87 1.46 -5.10
CA ARG A 161 -7.44 1.71 -4.96
C ARG A 161 -7.21 3.17 -4.61
N ALA A 162 -6.68 3.40 -3.43
CA ALA A 162 -6.14 4.69 -3.04
C ALA A 162 -4.65 4.75 -3.40
N TYR A 163 -4.25 5.81 -4.10
CA TYR A 163 -2.84 6.20 -4.23
C TYR A 163 -2.63 7.40 -3.30
N LEU A 164 -1.75 7.25 -2.31
CA LEU A 164 -1.55 8.26 -1.27
C LEU A 164 -0.09 8.70 -1.14
N ARG A 165 0.17 9.99 -1.36
CA ARG A 165 1.36 10.70 -0.88
C ARG A 165 1.05 11.28 0.50
N ARG A 166 1.96 11.13 1.46
CA ARG A 166 1.87 11.70 2.82
C ARG A 166 3.19 12.34 3.23
N GLY A 167 3.15 13.24 4.22
CA GLY A 167 4.30 13.78 4.93
C GLY A 167 4.91 12.72 5.83
N ASP A 168 4.56 12.73 7.11
CA ASP A 168 4.91 11.64 8.03
C ASP A 168 3.79 10.59 8.15
N GLY A 169 2.72 10.91 8.87
CA GLY A 169 1.65 9.99 9.25
C GLY A 169 0.29 10.40 8.69
N VAL A 170 -0.56 9.41 8.41
CA VAL A 170 -1.89 9.66 7.83
C VAL A 170 -2.91 8.60 8.25
N ALA A 171 -4.13 9.05 8.56
CA ALA A 171 -5.31 8.22 8.70
C ALA A 171 -6.37 8.70 7.71
N VAL A 172 -7.10 7.76 7.10
CA VAL A 172 -8.11 8.00 6.08
C VAL A 172 -9.39 7.26 6.47
N TRP A 173 -10.53 7.91 6.31
CA TRP A 173 -11.87 7.36 6.48
C TRP A 173 -12.69 7.63 5.21
N LEU A 174 -13.58 6.71 4.88
CA LEU A 174 -14.56 6.79 3.81
C LEU A 174 -15.95 6.70 4.46
N ASN A 175 -16.75 7.77 4.38
CA ASN A 175 -18.07 7.85 5.02
C ASN A 175 -18.05 7.59 6.55
N GLY A 176 -16.94 7.91 7.22
CA GLY A 176 -16.70 7.59 8.64
C GLY A 176 -16.24 6.16 8.91
N ALA A 177 -16.54 5.22 8.00
CA ALA A 177 -15.93 3.90 8.02
C ALA A 177 -14.42 4.03 7.74
N PRO A 178 -13.52 3.49 8.57
CA PRO A 178 -12.10 3.72 8.36
C PRO A 178 -11.54 2.97 7.15
N LEU A 179 -10.56 3.58 6.46
CA LEU A 179 -10.02 3.11 5.19
C LEU A 179 -8.56 2.69 5.28
N LEU A 180 -7.71 3.53 5.88
CA LEU A 180 -6.26 3.34 5.94
C LEU A 180 -5.64 4.05 7.15
N ARG A 181 -4.66 3.39 7.77
CA ARG A 181 -3.72 3.99 8.71
C ARG A 181 -2.30 3.71 8.27
N SER A 182 -1.48 4.75 8.15
CA SER A 182 -0.06 4.61 7.89
C SER A 182 0.78 5.55 8.75
N ASN A 183 1.88 5.00 9.30
CA ASN A 183 2.82 5.68 10.18
C ASN A 183 2.16 6.45 11.36
N LEU A 184 1.05 5.93 11.89
CA LEU A 184 0.33 6.44 13.05
C LEU A 184 0.06 5.31 14.05
N PRO A 185 -0.02 5.61 15.37
CA PRO A 185 -0.34 4.62 16.39
C PRO A 185 -1.83 4.18 16.30
N PRO A 186 -2.19 3.10 17.03
CA PRO A 186 -3.57 2.66 17.16
C PRO A 186 -4.52 3.74 17.69
N ASP A 187 -5.81 3.59 17.36
CA ASP A 187 -6.85 4.54 17.81
C ASP A 187 -7.19 4.37 19.30
N PRO A 188 -7.65 5.45 19.97
CA PRO A 188 -7.99 6.76 19.40
C PRO A 188 -6.77 7.70 19.25
N LEU A 189 -6.66 8.37 18.10
CA LEU A 189 -5.74 9.50 17.90
C LEU A 189 -6.19 10.71 18.76
N ALA A 190 -5.45 11.00 19.83
CA ALA A 190 -5.66 12.20 20.64
C ALA A 190 -5.24 13.48 19.90
N ALA A 191 -5.63 14.66 20.40
CA ALA A 191 -5.35 15.94 19.73
C ALA A 191 -3.85 16.17 19.46
N ASP A 192 -2.98 15.79 20.40
CA ASP A 192 -1.52 15.95 20.38
C ASP A 192 -0.75 14.75 19.82
N THR A 193 -1.44 13.67 19.44
CA THR A 193 -0.84 12.46 18.84
C THR A 193 -0.06 12.80 17.57
N ARG A 194 0.97 12.02 17.26
CA ARG A 194 1.91 12.28 16.15
C ARG A 194 2.10 11.05 15.28
N ALA A 195 2.77 11.23 14.14
CA ALA A 195 3.32 10.12 13.39
C ALA A 195 4.33 9.32 14.24
N GLN A 196 4.56 8.05 13.88
CA GLN A 196 5.44 7.16 14.65
C GLN A 196 6.92 7.31 14.27
N SER A 197 7.21 7.78 13.05
CA SER A 197 8.55 7.99 12.53
C SER A 197 8.60 9.18 11.57
N ASP A 198 9.75 9.84 11.50
CA ASP A 198 10.13 10.82 10.47
C ASP A 198 10.27 10.12 9.11
N LEU A 199 9.54 10.56 8.08
CA LEU A 199 9.68 9.99 6.74
C LEU A 199 10.75 10.71 5.92
N LYS A 200 11.85 9.98 5.67
CA LYS A 200 13.09 10.56 5.13
C LYS A 200 13.24 10.35 3.62
N GLY A 201 14.01 11.24 3.00
CA GLY A 201 14.41 11.13 1.59
C GLY A 201 13.23 11.24 0.63
N ASN A 202 13.06 10.22 -0.22
CA ASN A 202 12.04 10.20 -1.27
C ASN A 202 10.66 9.67 -0.81
N GLU A 203 10.54 9.13 0.41
CA GLU A 203 9.27 8.55 0.89
C GLU A 203 8.12 9.59 0.97
N PRO A 204 8.31 10.83 1.47
CA PRO A 204 7.24 11.85 1.51
C PRO A 204 6.77 12.38 0.15
N LEU A 205 7.47 12.00 -0.92
CA LEU A 205 7.18 12.37 -2.31
C LEU A 205 6.59 11.20 -3.11
N ARG A 206 6.60 10.00 -2.52
CA ARG A 206 6.15 8.76 -3.13
C ARG A 206 4.66 8.53 -2.86
N TYR A 207 3.97 7.96 -3.84
CA TYR A 207 2.65 7.37 -3.66
C TYR A 207 2.76 5.91 -3.19
N ILE A 208 2.16 5.59 -2.04
CA ILE A 208 1.84 4.19 -1.70
C ILE A 208 0.49 3.81 -2.34
N ARG A 209 0.33 2.54 -2.72
CA ARG A 209 -0.96 1.97 -3.16
C ARG A 209 -1.62 1.27 -1.98
N VAL A 210 -2.93 1.43 -1.84
CA VAL A 210 -3.73 0.78 -0.81
C VAL A 210 -5.04 0.30 -1.41
N ALA A 211 -5.33 -0.98 -1.22
CA ALA A 211 -6.64 -1.56 -1.55
C ALA A 211 -7.69 -1.17 -0.49
N ALA A 212 -8.94 -0.99 -0.93
CA ALA A 212 -10.08 -0.89 -0.04
C ALA A 212 -11.29 -1.65 -0.60
N PRO A 213 -12.15 -2.21 0.28
CA PRO A 213 -13.38 -2.87 -0.15
C PRO A 213 -14.45 -1.85 -0.57
N HIS A 214 -15.27 -2.17 -1.58
CA HIS A 214 -16.40 -1.34 -1.99
C HIS A 214 -17.46 -1.16 -0.88
N ALA A 215 -17.51 -2.04 0.13
CA ALA A 215 -18.55 -2.07 1.15
C ALA A 215 -18.63 -0.79 2.03
N SER A 216 -17.65 0.11 1.94
CA SER A 216 -17.67 1.44 2.57
C SER A 216 -18.25 2.54 1.68
N LEU A 217 -18.50 2.27 0.39
CA LEU A 217 -19.17 3.20 -0.54
C LEU A 217 -20.68 3.23 -0.34
N LEU A 218 -21.26 4.37 -0.69
CA LEU A 218 -22.70 4.60 -0.75
C LEU A 218 -23.08 4.99 -2.18
N ALA A 219 -24.28 4.65 -2.63
CA ALA A 219 -24.84 5.22 -3.86
C ALA A 219 -25.18 6.70 -3.63
N GLY A 220 -24.70 7.59 -4.51
CA GLY A 220 -24.80 9.05 -4.34
C GLY A 220 -23.57 9.65 -3.65
N ASP A 221 -23.79 10.56 -2.70
CA ASP A 221 -22.75 11.35 -2.06
C ASP A 221 -21.89 10.52 -1.09
N ASN A 222 -20.58 10.60 -1.26
CA ASN A 222 -19.56 9.99 -0.41
C ASN A 222 -18.58 11.06 0.08
N VAL A 223 -17.90 10.82 1.20
CA VAL A 223 -16.79 11.65 1.68
C VAL A 223 -15.55 10.81 1.96
N VAL A 224 -14.39 11.26 1.47
CA VAL A 224 -13.09 10.88 2.06
C VAL A 224 -12.69 11.94 3.05
N ALA A 225 -12.47 11.53 4.30
CA ALA A 225 -11.92 12.35 5.37
C ALA A 225 -10.50 11.87 5.68
N VAL A 226 -9.57 12.80 5.87
CA VAL A 226 -8.14 12.51 6.07
C VAL A 226 -7.61 13.30 7.26
N GLU A 227 -6.82 12.65 8.11
CA GLU A 227 -6.03 13.29 9.14
C GLU A 227 -4.54 13.05 8.86
N VAL A 228 -3.83 14.11 8.50
CA VAL A 228 -2.38 14.09 8.21
C VAL A 228 -1.66 14.66 9.42
N ARG A 229 -0.66 13.94 9.95
CA ARG A 229 0.09 14.35 11.15
C ARG A 229 1.59 14.35 10.91
N ARG A 230 2.29 15.29 11.53
CA ARG A 230 3.77 15.35 11.61
C ARG A 230 4.30 14.38 12.67
N TYR A 231 5.56 13.96 12.54
CA TYR A 231 6.33 13.25 13.57
C TYR A 231 6.81 14.21 14.67
N GLN A 232 7.35 15.36 14.27
CA GLN A 232 7.72 16.44 15.19
C GLN A 232 6.82 17.66 15.00
N ALA A 233 6.19 18.09 16.10
CA ALA A 233 5.36 19.28 16.07
C ALA A 233 6.23 20.52 15.83
N GLY A 234 5.89 21.32 14.82
CA GLY A 234 6.68 22.48 14.42
C GLY A 234 7.95 22.19 13.60
N ALA A 235 8.17 20.95 13.16
CA ALA A 235 9.19 20.62 12.15
C ALA A 235 8.55 20.56 10.75
N ALA A 236 9.32 20.87 9.69
CA ALA A 236 8.89 20.66 8.30
C ALA A 236 8.75 19.15 7.97
N GLY A 237 8.08 18.82 6.87
CA GLY A 237 7.76 17.43 6.48
C GLY A 237 6.26 17.15 6.33
N LEU A 238 5.43 18.18 6.17
CA LEU A 238 4.01 17.97 5.85
C LEU A 238 3.83 17.80 4.35
N GLY A 239 3.08 16.77 3.97
CA GLY A 239 2.73 16.47 2.58
C GLY A 239 1.40 15.72 2.52
N PHE A 240 0.59 15.98 1.50
CA PHE A 240 -0.60 15.20 1.21
C PHE A 240 -1.05 15.38 -0.24
N ASP A 241 -1.30 14.26 -0.92
CA ASP A 241 -2.06 14.18 -2.18
C ASP A 241 -2.68 12.78 -2.26
N LEU A 242 -3.94 12.67 -2.67
CA LEU A 242 -4.69 11.42 -2.71
C LEU A 242 -5.48 11.32 -4.01
N GLN A 243 -5.26 10.22 -4.73
CA GLN A 243 -6.15 9.73 -5.78
C GLN A 243 -6.91 8.51 -5.25
N LEU A 244 -8.17 8.38 -5.65
CA LEU A 244 -9.02 7.22 -5.44
C LEU A 244 -9.59 6.78 -6.80
N ASP A 245 -9.26 5.56 -7.23
CA ASP A 245 -9.81 4.94 -8.43
C ASP A 245 -10.57 3.64 -8.14
N VAL A 246 -11.46 3.28 -9.05
CA VAL A 246 -12.04 1.94 -9.13
C VAL A 246 -10.95 0.98 -9.56
N TRP A 247 -10.78 -0.10 -8.79
CA TRP A 247 -9.84 -1.16 -9.10
C TRP A 247 -10.59 -2.37 -9.64
N ASP A 248 -10.55 -2.55 -10.95
CA ASP A 248 -10.97 -3.78 -11.61
C ASP A 248 -9.75 -4.70 -11.78
N MET A 249 -9.78 -5.83 -11.08
CA MET A 249 -8.69 -6.83 -11.07
C MET A 249 -8.53 -7.57 -12.40
N SER A 250 -9.53 -7.53 -13.29
CA SER A 250 -9.44 -8.18 -14.60
C SER A 250 -8.45 -7.51 -15.56
N TYR A 251 -7.99 -6.29 -15.23
CA TYR A 251 -6.92 -5.58 -15.94
C TYR A 251 -5.53 -5.71 -15.28
N GLU A 252 -5.42 -6.32 -14.09
CA GLU A 252 -4.10 -6.57 -13.49
C GLU A 252 -3.40 -7.75 -14.20
N PRO A 253 -2.06 -7.74 -14.35
CA PRO A 253 -1.37 -8.76 -15.13
C PRO A 253 -1.34 -10.10 -14.40
N ALA A 254 -2.03 -11.11 -14.93
CA ALA A 254 -1.94 -12.48 -14.43
C ALA A 254 -0.51 -13.04 -14.49
N ASP A 255 0.37 -12.50 -15.32
CA ASP A 255 1.77 -12.95 -15.44
C ASP A 255 2.74 -12.36 -14.41
N THR A 256 2.27 -11.48 -13.53
CA THR A 256 3.14 -10.69 -12.65
C THR A 256 2.54 -10.55 -11.25
N LEU A 257 3.19 -11.13 -10.23
CA LEU A 257 2.91 -10.79 -8.83
C LEU A 257 3.50 -9.43 -8.54
N THR A 258 2.74 -8.52 -7.91
CA THR A 258 3.29 -7.27 -7.38
C THR A 258 2.95 -7.10 -5.91
N ALA A 259 3.89 -6.57 -5.14
CA ALA A 259 3.68 -6.27 -3.72
C ALA A 259 4.30 -4.94 -3.31
N GLN A 260 3.76 -4.35 -2.24
CA GLN A 260 4.36 -3.27 -1.49
C GLN A 260 4.49 -3.72 -0.03
N VAL A 261 5.66 -3.48 0.57
CA VAL A 261 5.91 -3.70 2.00
C VAL A 261 6.86 -2.64 2.54
N ARG A 262 6.50 -2.04 3.67
CA ARG A 262 7.34 -1.13 4.45
C ARG A 262 7.77 -1.81 5.74
N THR A 263 9.07 -1.94 5.98
CA THR A 263 9.61 -2.34 7.29
C THR A 263 9.37 -1.24 8.31
N ARG A 264 9.35 -1.56 9.62
CA ARG A 264 9.26 -0.60 10.73
C ARG A 264 10.25 -1.00 11.81
N SER A 265 11.03 -0.04 12.29
CA SER A 265 12.07 -0.30 13.29
C SER A 265 11.51 -0.97 14.55
N TYR A 266 12.24 -1.97 15.06
CA TYR A 266 12.06 -2.55 16.39
C TYR A 266 13.07 -2.05 17.43
N GLY A 267 14.05 -1.24 17.02
CA GLY A 267 15.04 -0.63 17.89
C GLY A 267 16.26 -1.51 18.16
N GLY A 268 16.72 -2.24 17.13
CA GLY A 268 17.98 -2.99 17.19
C GLY A 268 19.22 -2.08 17.21
N GLU A 269 20.41 -2.69 17.31
CA GLU A 269 21.70 -2.02 17.45
C GLU A 269 21.96 -0.90 16.42
N TYR A 270 21.47 -1.08 15.18
CA TYR A 270 21.64 -0.15 14.07
C TYR A 270 20.36 0.64 13.70
N ALA A 271 19.21 0.30 14.31
CA ALA A 271 17.93 0.98 14.20
C ALA A 271 17.51 1.37 12.75
N ASP A 272 17.57 2.66 12.39
CA ASP A 272 17.21 3.14 11.04
C ASP A 272 18.09 2.48 9.93
N GLU A 273 19.33 2.09 10.25
CA GLU A 273 20.25 1.35 9.37
C GLU A 273 20.00 -0.16 9.42
N HIS A 274 19.18 -0.66 8.50
CA HIS A 274 18.78 -2.07 8.45
C HIS A 274 19.11 -2.74 7.11
N VAL A 275 19.25 -4.05 7.16
CA VAL A 275 19.40 -4.94 5.99
C VAL A 275 18.22 -5.89 5.88
N GLY A 276 17.93 -6.38 4.68
CA GLY A 276 16.80 -7.29 4.46
C GLY A 276 16.78 -7.95 3.09
N ALA A 277 15.94 -8.97 2.95
CA ALA A 277 15.69 -9.69 1.72
C ALA A 277 14.20 -10.01 1.56
N ALA A 278 13.76 -10.12 0.31
CA ALA A 278 12.42 -10.59 -0.05
C ALA A 278 12.53 -11.71 -1.09
N TRP A 279 11.79 -12.80 -0.89
CA TRP A 279 11.84 -13.99 -1.75
C TRP A 279 10.51 -14.73 -1.80
N ILE A 280 10.36 -15.59 -2.82
CA ILE A 280 9.22 -16.50 -2.94
C ILE A 280 9.58 -17.87 -2.38
N GLU A 281 8.75 -18.40 -1.49
CA GLU A 281 8.75 -19.82 -1.08
C GLU A 281 7.61 -20.57 -1.77
N GLY A 282 7.86 -21.80 -2.18
CA GLY A 282 6.87 -22.78 -2.60
C GLY A 282 7.01 -24.08 -1.81
N SER A 283 6.32 -25.14 -2.23
CA SER A 283 6.36 -26.45 -1.57
C SER A 283 7.75 -27.11 -1.49
N GLY A 284 8.68 -26.74 -2.38
CA GLY A 284 10.07 -27.19 -2.39
C GLY A 284 11.07 -26.28 -1.64
N GLY A 285 10.61 -25.20 -0.99
CA GLY A 285 11.47 -24.18 -0.41
C GLY A 285 11.62 -22.94 -1.29
N LEU A 286 12.81 -22.35 -1.36
CA LEU A 286 13.10 -21.11 -2.09
C LEU A 286 12.93 -21.28 -3.61
N VAL A 287 12.09 -20.44 -4.21
CA VAL A 287 11.78 -20.43 -5.65
C VAL A 287 12.60 -19.37 -6.37
N ARG A 288 12.60 -18.13 -5.85
CA ARG A 288 13.37 -17.00 -6.38
C ARG A 288 13.59 -15.91 -5.32
N THR A 289 14.78 -15.31 -5.31
CA THR A 289 15.06 -14.09 -4.53
C THR A 289 14.60 -12.87 -5.35
N LEU A 290 13.78 -11.98 -4.78
CA LEU A 290 13.25 -10.80 -5.48
C LEU A 290 14.08 -9.54 -5.20
N ALA A 291 14.50 -9.33 -3.95
CA ALA A 291 15.29 -8.17 -3.55
C ALA A 291 16.21 -8.49 -2.36
N VAL A 292 17.38 -7.84 -2.29
CA VAL A 292 18.32 -7.92 -1.16
C VAL A 292 18.97 -6.55 -0.93
N TRP A 293 18.70 -5.91 0.20
CA TRP A 293 19.29 -4.60 0.55
C TRP A 293 20.35 -4.74 1.64
N ALA A 294 21.43 -5.47 1.32
CA ALA A 294 22.38 -5.97 2.30
C ALA A 294 23.84 -6.07 1.81
N GLU A 295 24.23 -5.27 0.82
CA GLU A 295 25.53 -5.29 0.09
C GLU A 295 26.79 -5.70 0.88
N VAL A 296 26.94 -5.24 2.13
CA VAL A 296 28.10 -5.54 3.01
C VAL A 296 27.72 -6.24 4.33
N ARG A 297 26.44 -6.57 4.51
CA ARG A 297 25.85 -7.06 5.77
C ARG A 297 24.85 -8.21 5.59
N GLU A 298 24.80 -8.82 4.41
CA GLU A 298 23.90 -9.94 4.11
C GLU A 298 24.04 -11.12 5.09
N GLN A 299 25.22 -11.32 5.68
CA GLN A 299 25.48 -12.39 6.65
C GLN A 299 24.50 -12.45 7.82
N HIS A 300 23.86 -11.33 8.18
CA HIS A 300 22.89 -11.27 9.28
C HIS A 300 21.45 -11.67 8.86
N LEU A 301 21.19 -11.93 7.57
CA LEU A 301 19.91 -12.43 7.04
C LEU A 301 19.86 -13.95 7.13
N ILE A 302 19.65 -14.43 8.36
CA ILE A 302 19.85 -15.84 8.75
C ILE A 302 18.92 -16.77 7.98
N ARG A 303 17.63 -16.45 7.86
CA ARG A 303 16.68 -17.32 7.18
C ARG A 303 16.95 -17.32 5.69
N TRP A 304 17.07 -16.16 5.05
CA TRP A 304 17.32 -16.04 3.62
C TRP A 304 18.59 -16.80 3.22
N ARG A 305 19.72 -16.57 3.91
CA ARG A 305 20.98 -17.28 3.59
C ARG A 305 20.91 -18.79 3.81
N SER A 306 20.15 -19.27 4.80
CA SER A 306 19.96 -20.72 5.01
C SER A 306 19.18 -21.41 3.87
N LEU A 307 18.53 -20.63 3.00
CA LEU A 307 17.78 -21.10 1.84
C LEU A 307 18.47 -20.77 0.50
N SER A 308 19.26 -19.69 0.46
CA SER A 308 19.87 -19.17 -0.77
C SER A 308 21.37 -19.50 -0.91
N ASP A 309 22.06 -19.91 0.15
CA ASP A 309 23.52 -19.93 0.28
C ASP A 309 24.18 -18.53 0.03
N GLY A 310 23.40 -17.45 0.09
CA GLY A 310 23.81 -16.10 -0.30
C GLY A 310 23.53 -15.74 -1.76
N ASP A 311 22.93 -16.64 -2.55
CA ASP A 311 22.65 -16.39 -3.97
C ASP A 311 21.57 -15.30 -4.17
N ASN A 312 22.04 -14.18 -4.70
CA ASN A 312 21.29 -12.97 -5.00
C ASN A 312 21.26 -12.64 -6.52
N ALA A 313 21.66 -13.56 -7.40
CA ALA A 313 21.84 -13.31 -8.83
C ALA A 313 20.57 -12.79 -9.55
N ASP A 314 19.39 -13.22 -9.08
CA ASP A 314 18.07 -12.81 -9.60
C ASP A 314 17.49 -11.56 -8.94
N ALA A 315 18.12 -11.03 -7.90
CA ALA A 315 17.52 -10.07 -6.99
C ALA A 315 17.79 -8.61 -7.37
N MET A 316 16.83 -7.73 -7.07
CA MET A 316 17.10 -6.29 -6.97
C MET A 316 18.00 -6.03 -5.76
N THR A 317 19.31 -5.90 -5.99
CA THR A 317 20.30 -5.65 -4.94
C THR A 317 20.46 -4.16 -4.62
N SER A 318 20.73 -3.82 -3.35
CA SER A 318 21.15 -2.48 -2.95
C SER A 318 22.05 -2.48 -1.72
N ALA A 319 22.72 -1.35 -1.49
CA ALA A 319 23.32 -0.98 -0.22
C ALA A 319 22.33 -1.10 0.96
N THR A 320 22.88 -1.20 2.17
CA THR A 320 22.19 -1.06 3.46
C THR A 320 21.30 0.18 3.47
N ARG A 321 20.10 0.10 4.05
CA ARG A 321 19.14 1.20 4.07
C ARG A 321 19.19 1.95 5.39
N GLY A 322 19.69 3.18 5.40
CA GLY A 322 19.63 4.12 6.54
C GLY A 322 18.27 4.79 6.77
N SER A 323 17.18 4.11 6.44
CA SER A 323 15.81 4.47 6.85
C SER A 323 14.79 3.40 6.41
N HIS A 324 13.80 3.17 7.27
CA HIS A 324 12.63 2.35 6.95
C HIS A 324 11.76 3.01 5.89
N ARG A 325 11.51 2.30 4.78
CA ARG A 325 10.79 2.78 3.58
C ARG A 325 10.00 1.68 2.89
N THR A 326 9.01 2.09 2.11
CA THR A 326 8.21 1.19 1.28
C THR A 326 9.07 0.58 0.17
N THR A 327 8.93 -0.73 -0.02
CA THR A 327 9.61 -1.51 -1.06
C THR A 327 8.55 -1.98 -2.05
N ASP A 328 8.65 -1.59 -3.32
CA ASP A 328 7.97 -2.33 -4.39
C ASP A 328 8.71 -3.65 -4.61
N LEU A 329 7.96 -4.72 -4.80
CA LEU A 329 8.44 -6.03 -5.20
C LEU A 329 7.63 -6.49 -6.42
N SER A 330 8.29 -7.16 -7.36
CA SER A 330 7.67 -7.72 -8.56
C SER A 330 8.28 -9.09 -8.84
N TRP A 331 7.47 -10.01 -9.38
CA TRP A 331 7.90 -11.33 -9.79
C TRP A 331 7.18 -11.75 -11.08
N ASP A 332 7.95 -12.19 -12.07
CA ASP A 332 7.54 -12.66 -13.40
C ASP A 332 7.05 -14.13 -13.42
N LEU A 333 6.76 -14.67 -12.22
CA LEU A 333 6.37 -16.05 -11.97
C LEU A 333 7.39 -17.08 -12.45
N LYS A 334 8.68 -16.75 -12.47
CA LYS A 334 9.76 -17.68 -12.82
C LYS A 334 10.63 -18.10 -11.64
N ASP A 335 11.11 -19.34 -11.67
CA ASP A 335 12.16 -19.82 -10.79
C ASP A 335 13.56 -19.31 -11.22
N ARG A 336 14.57 -19.66 -10.42
CA ARG A 336 16.01 -19.41 -10.68
C ARG A 336 16.55 -20.04 -11.98
N LEU A 337 15.79 -20.92 -12.64
CA LEU A 337 16.12 -21.56 -13.91
C LEU A 337 15.31 -20.96 -15.08
N GLY A 338 14.58 -19.87 -14.83
CA GLY A 338 13.73 -19.19 -15.80
C GLY A 338 12.48 -19.97 -16.21
N GLN A 339 12.17 -21.07 -15.52
CA GLN A 339 10.99 -21.90 -15.74
C GLN A 339 9.77 -21.26 -15.07
N PRO A 340 8.56 -21.35 -15.66
CA PRO A 340 7.35 -20.92 -14.98
C PRO A 340 7.16 -21.67 -13.66
N ALA A 341 6.66 -20.94 -12.66
CA ALA A 341 6.01 -21.51 -11.50
C ALA A 341 4.83 -22.40 -11.93
N ALA A 342 4.41 -23.29 -11.03
CA ALA A 342 3.27 -24.16 -11.27
C ALA A 342 2.13 -23.77 -10.33
N PRO A 343 0.87 -23.97 -10.76
CA PRO A 343 -0.29 -23.88 -9.87
C PRO A 343 -0.09 -24.60 -8.53
N GLY A 344 -0.20 -23.86 -7.42
CA GLY A 344 0.08 -24.36 -6.07
C GLY A 344 0.05 -23.26 -5.00
N ALA A 345 0.35 -23.61 -3.75
CA ALA A 345 0.46 -22.65 -2.65
C ALA A 345 1.89 -22.12 -2.52
N TYR A 346 2.03 -20.80 -2.35
CA TYR A 346 3.29 -20.07 -2.29
C TYR A 346 3.25 -19.03 -1.16
N LYS A 347 4.40 -18.42 -0.85
CA LYS A 347 4.48 -17.28 0.05
C LYS A 347 5.45 -16.24 -0.48
N LEU A 348 5.11 -14.96 -0.34
CA LEU A 348 6.11 -13.90 -0.34
C LEU A 348 6.64 -13.79 1.09
N VAL A 349 7.95 -14.01 1.27
CA VAL A 349 8.61 -13.91 2.56
C VAL A 349 9.54 -12.71 2.55
N VAL A 350 9.50 -11.91 3.61
CA VAL A 350 10.35 -10.73 3.78
C VAL A 350 11.02 -10.79 5.15
N GLU A 351 12.34 -10.89 5.17
CA GLU A 351 13.19 -10.81 6.37
C GLU A 351 13.92 -9.47 6.40
N PHE A 352 14.06 -8.88 7.58
CA PHE A 352 15.03 -7.80 7.78
C PHE A 352 15.62 -7.86 9.19
N THR A 353 16.79 -7.27 9.41
CA THR A 353 17.39 -7.12 10.75
C THR A 353 18.07 -5.76 10.93
N GLU A 354 18.00 -5.29 12.16
CA GLU A 354 18.67 -4.09 12.69
C GLU A 354 19.87 -4.46 13.57
N ASP A 355 20.23 -5.74 13.66
CA ASP A 355 21.25 -6.28 14.57
C ASP A 355 22.28 -7.16 13.83
N ASN A 356 23.38 -7.45 14.52
CA ASN A 356 24.35 -8.46 14.10
C ASN A 356 23.84 -9.90 14.38
N SER A 357 22.70 -10.29 13.78
CA SER A 357 22.00 -11.58 14.02
C SER A 357 22.84 -12.85 13.77
N ASN A 358 23.97 -12.74 13.06
CA ASN A 358 24.93 -13.83 12.83
C ASN A 358 25.94 -14.01 13.98
N GLU A 359 25.98 -13.07 14.92
CA GLU A 359 27.00 -12.97 15.98
C GLU A 359 26.38 -13.14 17.39
N GLY A 360 25.19 -13.73 17.45
CA GLY A 360 24.49 -14.10 18.69
C GLY A 360 23.33 -13.18 19.10
N ALA A 361 23.08 -12.09 18.36
CA ALA A 361 21.82 -11.37 18.44
C ALA A 361 20.66 -12.24 17.85
N PRO A 362 19.39 -12.00 18.22
CA PRO A 362 18.27 -12.74 17.66
C PRO A 362 18.17 -12.63 16.12
N PRO A 363 17.60 -13.63 15.43
CA PRO A 363 17.15 -13.46 14.05
C PRO A 363 16.14 -12.31 13.95
N GLY A 364 16.22 -11.54 12.87
CA GLY A 364 15.34 -10.39 12.66
C GLY A 364 13.88 -10.77 12.30
N PRO A 365 12.96 -9.80 12.29
CA PRO A 365 11.56 -10.01 11.93
C PRO A 365 11.38 -10.62 10.53
N VAL A 366 10.40 -11.54 10.42
CA VAL A 366 10.01 -12.16 9.15
C VAL A 366 8.50 -12.07 8.96
N LEU A 367 8.07 -11.46 7.86
CA LEU A 367 6.69 -11.50 7.37
C LEU A 367 6.55 -12.61 6.34
N GLU A 368 5.56 -13.48 6.50
CA GLU A 368 5.11 -14.41 5.46
C GLU A 368 3.73 -13.98 4.96
N ILE A 369 3.59 -13.72 3.67
CA ILE A 369 2.32 -13.40 3.00
C ILE A 369 1.95 -14.60 2.11
N PRO A 370 1.03 -15.48 2.54
CA PRO A 370 0.65 -16.67 1.78
C PRO A 370 -0.26 -16.29 0.62
N PHE A 371 0.08 -16.74 -0.59
CA PHE A 371 -0.75 -16.60 -1.79
C PHE A 371 -0.83 -17.95 -2.53
N THR A 372 -1.59 -18.00 -3.62
CA THR A 372 -1.76 -19.23 -4.41
C THR A 372 -1.47 -18.97 -5.89
N LEU A 373 -1.34 -20.03 -6.68
CA LEU A 373 -1.18 -20.11 -8.14
C LEU A 373 -2.13 -21.26 -8.66
N GLY A 374 -2.63 -21.26 -9.91
CA GLY A 374 -4.00 -21.74 -10.25
C GLY A 374 -4.65 -21.14 -11.52
N GLY A 375 -5.51 -20.09 -11.38
CA GLY A 375 -5.91 -19.17 -12.48
C GLY A 375 -6.76 -17.94 -12.04
N GLY A 376 -6.31 -16.69 -12.27
CA GLY A 376 -7.04 -15.42 -12.05
C GLY A 376 -6.53 -14.37 -10.99
N PRO A 377 -6.13 -13.13 -11.38
CA PRO A 377 -5.61 -12.08 -10.47
C PRO A 377 -6.48 -11.76 -9.26
N HIS A 378 -5.84 -11.60 -8.10
CA HIS A 378 -6.54 -11.37 -6.84
C HIS A 378 -5.70 -10.61 -5.80
N LEU A 379 -6.37 -9.84 -4.93
CA LEU A 379 -5.73 -9.31 -3.73
C LEU A 379 -5.49 -10.42 -2.71
N THR A 380 -4.32 -10.39 -2.07
CA THR A 380 -3.98 -11.25 -0.94
C THR A 380 -3.96 -10.45 0.35
N GLU A 381 -4.52 -11.03 1.41
CA GLU A 381 -4.48 -10.47 2.76
C GLU A 381 -3.03 -10.46 3.29
N VAL A 382 -2.53 -9.30 3.70
CA VAL A 382 -1.20 -9.16 4.29
C VAL A 382 -1.33 -9.26 5.82
N PRO A 383 -0.75 -10.29 6.47
CA PRO A 383 -0.94 -10.49 7.91
C PRO A 383 -0.44 -9.31 8.75
N ALA A 384 -1.17 -9.00 9.83
CA ALA A 384 -0.79 -7.96 10.77
C ALA A 384 0.53 -8.32 11.49
N HIS A 385 1.56 -7.47 11.36
CA HIS A 385 2.86 -7.70 11.99
C HIS A 385 3.41 -6.38 12.57
N PRO A 386 3.89 -6.33 13.83
CA PRO A 386 4.29 -5.07 14.46
C PRO A 386 5.40 -4.31 13.71
N GLN A 387 6.37 -5.04 13.14
CA GLN A 387 7.51 -4.54 12.37
C GLN A 387 7.26 -4.37 10.85
N PHE A 388 6.03 -4.51 10.36
CA PHE A 388 5.71 -4.24 8.95
C PHE A 388 4.45 -3.35 8.81
N ALA A 389 4.42 -2.55 7.76
CA ALA A 389 3.39 -1.58 7.44
C ALA A 389 3.25 -1.43 5.91
N ASP A 390 2.30 -0.60 5.47
CA ASP A 390 2.03 -0.26 4.06
C ASP A 390 2.04 -1.50 3.15
N GLY A 391 1.40 -2.57 3.64
CA GLY A 391 1.38 -3.89 3.03
C GLY A 391 0.26 -4.02 2.00
N LEU A 392 0.62 -4.43 0.79
CA LEU A 392 -0.30 -4.75 -0.30
C LEU A 392 0.30 -5.88 -1.13
N LEU A 393 -0.46 -6.91 -1.48
CA LEU A 393 -0.03 -7.92 -2.44
C LEU A 393 -1.14 -8.19 -3.46
N VAL A 394 -0.82 -7.96 -4.73
CA VAL A 394 -1.57 -8.41 -5.90
C VAL A 394 -0.94 -9.72 -6.32
N ALA A 395 -1.64 -10.81 -6.04
CA ALA A 395 -1.27 -12.12 -6.53
C ALA A 395 -1.90 -12.32 -7.93
N PRO A 396 -1.30 -13.18 -8.75
CA PRO A 396 -1.59 -13.28 -10.18
C PRO A 396 -2.85 -14.10 -10.47
#